data_AF-A0A2T1C660-F1
#
_entry.id   AF-A0A2T1C660-F1
#
_cell.length_a   1.000
_cell.length_b   1.000
_cell.length_c   1.000
_cell.angle_alpha   90.00
_cell.angle_beta   90.00
_cell.angle_gamma   90.00
#
_symmetry.space_group_name_H-M   'P 1'
#
loop_
_entity.id
_entity.type
_entity.pdbx_description
1 polymer ?
#
loop_
_entity_poly.entity_id
_entity_poly.type
_entity_poly.pdbx_seq_one_letter_code
_entity_poly.pdbx_strand_id
1 'polypeptide(L)'
;MNRICKNLGYLAAGLILIGGSSCSSYNAANLTGNQSRSPTGADRFGDIQLTGNQLQDRSAQGAGPSNFISPVLASGVASENTVTVKVYKVNNLCQTLNPETVTGPDNQLMSSAVNEVLKQQIFASLGLVGYRLKIDRNLGIATVDLRASGNSRQKLQNLSSCQMLGLFGGVRQTLTSYAPWQIKTVRFTELGQDIVSTVRE
;
A
#
# COMPACT_ATOMS: atom_id res chain seq x y z
N MET A 1 -19.19 -56.15 27.89
CA MET A 1 -19.86 -54.92 28.36
C MET A 1 -19.84 -53.93 27.18
N ASN A 2 -20.84 -53.96 26.30
CA ASN A 2 -22.02 -53.06 26.22
C ASN A 2 -21.65 -51.56 26.16
N ARG A 3 -22.14 -50.70 25.26
CA ARG A 3 -23.10 -50.77 24.14
C ARG A 3 -22.95 -49.52 23.24
N ILE A 4 -23.33 -49.70 21.98
CA ILE A 4 -23.54 -48.73 20.91
C ILE A 4 -24.73 -47.80 21.24
N CYS A 5 -24.65 -46.50 20.92
CA CYS A 5 -25.83 -45.64 20.75
C CYS A 5 -25.86 -45.01 19.35
N LYS A 6 -26.91 -45.38 18.62
CA LYS A 6 -27.32 -44.89 17.29
C LYS A 6 -28.03 -43.54 17.41
N ASN A 7 -27.84 -42.74 16.37
CA ASN A 7 -28.81 -41.90 15.65
C ASN A 7 -30.23 -41.76 16.23
N LEU A 8 -30.68 -40.51 16.47
CA LEU A 8 -32.07 -40.12 16.36
C LEU A 8 -32.17 -38.80 15.59
N GLY A 9 -32.79 -38.86 14.41
CA GLY A 9 -33.35 -37.69 13.76
C GLY A 9 -34.71 -37.35 14.36
N TYR A 10 -35.04 -36.06 14.40
CA TYR A 10 -36.40 -35.58 14.50
C TYR A 10 -36.59 -34.40 13.54
N LEU A 11 -37.52 -34.59 12.62
CA LEU A 11 -38.25 -33.55 11.90
C LEU A 11 -39.10 -32.77 12.90
N ALA A 12 -39.01 -31.44 12.88
CA ALA A 12 -40.10 -30.59 13.33
C ALA A 12 -40.10 -29.30 12.49
N ALA A 13 -41.09 -29.20 11.62
CA ALA A 13 -41.49 -27.97 10.97
C ALA A 13 -41.97 -26.97 12.03
N GLY A 14 -41.48 -25.72 11.95
CA GLY A 14 -41.90 -24.61 12.80
C GLY A 14 -41.99 -23.35 11.98
N LEU A 15 -43.20 -23.05 11.52
CA LEU A 15 -43.61 -21.82 10.85
C LEU A 15 -43.82 -20.76 11.95
N ILE A 16 -43.03 -19.68 11.95
CA ILE A 16 -43.33 -18.47 12.74
C ILE A 16 -43.46 -17.30 11.76
N LEU A 17 -44.68 -16.78 11.69
CA LEU A 17 -45.05 -15.51 11.08
C LEU A 17 -44.92 -14.37 12.10
N ILE A 18 -44.88 -13.14 11.56
CA ILE A 18 -45.35 -11.84 12.12
C ILE A 18 -44.26 -10.83 12.51
N GLY A 19 -44.31 -9.69 11.80
CA GLY A 19 -44.05 -8.33 12.30
C GLY A 19 -42.60 -7.87 12.22
N GLY A 20 -42.24 -6.66 11.79
CA GLY A 20 -42.99 -5.45 11.49
C GLY A 20 -42.03 -4.27 11.69
N SER A 21 -41.97 -3.38 10.70
CA SER A 21 -41.61 -1.95 10.79
C SER A 21 -40.27 -1.53 11.43
N SER A 22 -39.46 -0.81 10.66
CA SER A 22 -39.05 0.55 11.04
C SER A 22 -38.46 1.31 9.86
N CYS A 23 -39.21 2.32 9.43
CA CYS A 23 -38.74 3.44 8.64
C CYS A 23 -37.77 4.26 9.50
N SER A 24 -36.56 4.53 9.04
CA SER A 24 -35.71 5.57 9.63
C SER A 24 -35.63 6.75 8.66
N SER A 25 -36.57 7.68 8.81
CA SER A 25 -36.43 9.02 8.26
C SER A 25 -35.45 9.78 9.14
N TYR A 26 -34.30 10.15 8.58
CA TYR A 26 -33.39 11.09 9.25
C TYR A 26 -33.88 12.52 8.99
N ASN A 27 -34.30 13.19 10.05
CA ASN A 27 -34.46 14.64 10.08
C ASN A 27 -33.08 15.30 9.95
N ALA A 28 -32.87 16.06 8.87
CA ALA A 28 -31.77 17.00 8.77
C ALA A 28 -32.17 18.31 9.46
N ALA A 29 -31.53 18.62 10.59
CA ALA A 29 -31.65 19.90 11.28
C ALA A 29 -30.39 20.76 11.04
N ASN A 30 -30.64 22.05 10.84
CA ASN A 30 -29.76 23.22 10.93
C ASN A 30 -28.66 23.44 9.87
N LEU A 31 -29.08 24.19 8.84
CA LEU A 31 -28.29 25.25 8.22
C LEU A 31 -28.33 26.50 9.10
N THR A 32 -27.18 26.96 9.59
CA THR A 32 -26.60 28.29 9.29
C THR A 32 -25.49 28.66 10.28
N GLY A 33 -24.42 29.22 9.73
CA GLY A 33 -23.49 30.07 10.46
C GLY A 33 -22.17 29.42 10.84
N ASN A 34 -21.21 29.39 9.92
CA ASN A 34 -19.85 29.65 10.36
C ASN A 34 -19.08 30.53 9.36
N GLN A 35 -18.37 31.48 9.94
CA GLN A 35 -17.76 32.64 9.30
C GLN A 35 -16.44 32.24 8.64
N SER A 36 -16.31 32.56 7.36
CA SER A 36 -15.02 32.53 6.65
C SER A 36 -14.17 33.71 7.11
N ARG A 37 -13.03 33.44 7.77
CA ARG A 37 -11.93 34.40 7.92
C ARG A 37 -10.72 33.85 7.18
N SER A 38 -10.37 34.49 6.07
CA SER A 38 -9.09 34.33 5.39
C SER A 38 -8.04 35.24 6.04
N PRO A 39 -6.80 34.79 6.28
CA PRO A 39 -5.67 35.69 6.44
C PRO A 39 -4.96 35.86 5.09
N THR A 40 -5.05 37.08 4.56
CA THR A 40 -4.23 37.56 3.45
C THR A 40 -2.83 37.87 3.99
N GLY A 41 -1.87 37.00 3.72
CA GLY A 41 -0.45 37.24 3.97
C GLY A 41 0.31 37.19 2.65
N ALA A 42 0.60 38.37 2.09
CA ALA A 42 1.43 38.51 0.91
C ALA A 42 2.90 38.61 1.35
N ASP A 43 3.65 37.52 1.23
CA ASP A 43 5.11 37.56 1.36
C ASP A 43 5.72 38.09 0.06
N ARG A 44 6.43 39.22 0.22
CA ARG A 44 7.28 39.84 -0.78
C ARG A 44 8.55 39.00 -0.94
N PHE A 45 8.72 38.34 -2.09
CA PHE A 45 10.01 37.84 -2.54
C PHE A 45 10.70 38.93 -3.37
N GLY A 46 11.77 39.50 -2.81
CA GLY A 46 12.68 40.40 -3.51
C GLY A 46 13.95 39.66 -3.96
N ASP A 47 14.21 39.74 -5.27
CA ASP A 47 15.51 39.78 -5.95
C ASP A 47 16.56 38.68 -5.68
N ILE A 48 16.64 37.71 -6.60
CA ILE A 48 17.91 37.04 -6.93
C ILE A 48 18.38 37.63 -8.25
N GLN A 49 19.48 38.39 -8.17
CA GLN A 49 20.10 39.06 -9.31
C GLN A 49 20.90 38.05 -10.15
N LEU A 50 20.63 38.09 -11.45
CA LEU A 50 21.30 37.34 -12.51
C LEU A 50 22.64 38.00 -12.84
N THR A 51 23.74 37.25 -12.82
CA THR A 51 25.04 37.62 -13.41
C THR A 51 25.68 36.28 -13.82
N GLY A 52 26.01 35.99 -15.07
CA GLY A 52 26.68 36.81 -16.06
C GLY A 52 27.99 36.10 -16.41
N ASN A 53 27.92 35.25 -17.43
CA ASN A 53 28.95 34.55 -18.21
C ASN A 53 30.44 34.90 -17.96
N GLN A 54 31.28 33.87 -17.79
CA GLN A 54 32.67 33.87 -18.27
C GLN A 54 33.03 32.47 -18.80
N LEU A 55 33.20 32.41 -20.13
CA LEU A 55 33.85 31.33 -20.86
C LEU A 55 35.37 31.63 -20.82
N GLN A 56 36.18 30.72 -20.30
CA GLN A 56 37.60 30.69 -20.61
C GLN A 56 37.97 29.31 -21.16
N ASP A 57 38.35 29.37 -22.43
CA ASP A 57 38.97 28.37 -23.25
C ASP A 57 40.38 28.04 -22.71
N ARG A 58 40.71 26.75 -22.58
CA ARG A 58 42.11 26.33 -22.59
C ARG A 58 42.24 24.89 -23.10
N SER A 59 42.47 24.81 -24.40
CA SER A 59 43.01 23.63 -25.07
C SER A 59 44.45 23.36 -24.60
N ALA A 60 44.78 22.10 -24.31
CA ALA A 60 46.10 21.53 -24.52
C ALA A 60 45.98 20.00 -24.58
N GLN A 61 45.97 19.48 -25.81
CA GLN A 61 46.18 18.07 -26.12
C GLN A 61 47.62 17.67 -25.78
N GLY A 62 47.77 16.67 -24.91
CA GLY A 62 48.98 15.86 -24.80
C GLY A 62 48.72 14.52 -25.49
N ALA A 63 49.38 14.28 -26.61
CA ALA A 63 49.37 13.00 -27.30
C ALA A 63 50.27 11.99 -26.57
N GLY A 64 49.73 10.81 -26.27
CA GLY A 64 50.50 9.63 -25.84
C GLY A 64 49.80 8.37 -26.37
N PRO A 65 50.51 7.45 -27.05
CA PRO A 65 49.92 6.22 -27.53
C PRO A 65 49.92 5.21 -26.38
N SER A 66 48.76 4.76 -25.95
CA SER A 66 48.66 3.60 -25.05
C SER A 66 47.43 2.79 -25.42
N ASN A 67 47.72 1.64 -26.01
CA ASN A 67 46.80 0.58 -26.39
C ASN A 67 45.86 0.26 -25.22
N PHE A 68 44.59 0.65 -25.32
CA PHE A 68 43.56 0.06 -24.48
C PHE A 68 43.06 -1.20 -25.17
N ILE A 69 43.56 -2.34 -24.69
CA ILE A 69 43.01 -3.66 -24.97
C ILE A 69 41.54 -3.62 -24.55
N SER A 70 40.65 -3.93 -25.49
CA SER A 70 39.22 -4.10 -25.25
C SER A 70 38.99 -5.04 -24.07
N PRO A 71 38.24 -4.65 -23.02
CA PRO A 71 37.69 -5.64 -22.13
C PRO A 71 36.57 -6.36 -22.89
N VAL A 72 36.91 -7.51 -23.48
CA VAL A 72 35.95 -8.61 -23.60
C VAL A 72 35.61 -9.02 -22.18
N LEU A 73 34.66 -8.29 -21.60
CA LEU A 73 33.83 -8.77 -20.52
C LEU A 73 32.42 -8.63 -21.05
N ALA A 74 32.03 -9.60 -21.89
CA ALA A 74 30.65 -9.98 -22.00
C ALA A 74 30.23 -10.49 -20.63
N SER A 75 29.96 -9.57 -19.70
CA SER A 75 29.10 -9.83 -18.56
C SER A 75 27.77 -10.23 -19.17
N GLY A 76 27.54 -11.54 -19.25
CA GLY A 76 26.25 -12.08 -19.63
C GLY A 76 25.24 -11.45 -18.70
N VAL A 77 24.50 -10.46 -19.23
CA VAL A 77 23.33 -9.92 -18.58
C VAL A 77 22.39 -11.11 -18.52
N ALA A 78 22.36 -11.80 -17.38
CA ALA A 78 21.34 -12.79 -17.11
C ALA A 78 20.03 -12.07 -17.36
N SER A 79 19.32 -12.47 -18.41
CA SER A 79 18.02 -11.92 -18.75
C SER A 79 17.14 -12.14 -17.52
N GLU A 80 16.97 -11.11 -16.70
CA GLU A 80 16.10 -11.19 -15.53
C GLU A 80 14.69 -11.46 -16.07
N ASN A 81 14.14 -12.63 -15.73
CA ASN A 81 12.79 -12.98 -16.14
C ASN A 81 11.84 -11.90 -15.61
N THR A 82 11.24 -11.16 -16.54
CA THR A 82 10.22 -10.16 -16.23
C THR A 82 8.87 -10.84 -16.13
N VAL A 83 8.09 -10.46 -15.14
CA VAL A 83 6.74 -10.97 -14.91
C VAL A 83 5.79 -9.82 -14.69
N THR A 84 4.51 -10.05 -14.98
CA THR A 84 3.44 -9.08 -14.79
C THR A 84 2.49 -9.56 -13.70
N VAL A 85 2.21 -8.70 -12.73
CA VAL A 85 1.29 -8.97 -11.61
C VAL A 85 0.23 -7.89 -11.51
N LYS A 86 -0.87 -8.21 -10.81
CA LYS A 86 -1.91 -7.24 -10.49
C LYS A 86 -1.59 -6.56 -9.16
N VAL A 87 -1.71 -5.23 -9.12
CA VAL A 87 -1.74 -4.43 -7.90
C VAL A 87 -3.14 -3.88 -7.71
N TYR A 88 -3.61 -3.82 -6.48
CA TYR A 88 -4.99 -3.43 -6.16
C TYR A 88 -5.00 -2.12 -5.38
N LYS A 89 -5.60 -1.08 -5.97
CA LYS A 89 -5.69 0.26 -5.41
C LYS A 89 -7.14 0.62 -5.12
N VAL A 90 -7.39 1.36 -4.05
CA VAL A 90 -8.76 1.78 -3.74
C VAL A 90 -9.16 2.92 -4.66
N ASN A 91 -10.41 2.91 -5.13
CA ASN A 91 -10.92 4.00 -5.95
C ASN A 91 -11.13 5.27 -5.10
N ASN A 92 -11.28 6.42 -5.78
CA ASN A 92 -11.52 7.72 -5.11
C ASN A 92 -12.87 7.79 -4.36
N LEU A 93 -13.77 6.82 -4.60
CA LEU A 93 -15.04 6.69 -3.89
C LEU A 93 -14.92 5.84 -2.62
N CYS A 94 -13.74 5.27 -2.35
CA CYS A 94 -13.46 4.43 -1.18
C CYS A 94 -14.33 3.17 -1.08
N GLN A 95 -14.79 2.63 -2.22
CA GLN A 95 -15.75 1.52 -2.26
C GLN A 95 -15.16 0.22 -2.80
N THR A 96 -14.29 0.29 -3.79
CA THR A 96 -13.75 -0.90 -4.48
C THR A 96 -12.25 -0.83 -4.63
N LEU A 97 -11.63 -2.01 -4.70
CA LEU A 97 -10.25 -2.20 -5.10
C LEU A 97 -10.19 -2.50 -6.59
N ASN A 98 -9.58 -1.60 -7.36
CA ASN A 98 -9.43 -1.74 -8.80
C ASN A 98 -8.04 -2.32 -9.13
N PRO A 99 -7.97 -3.34 -10.00
CA PRO A 99 -6.69 -3.91 -10.42
C PRO A 99 -5.99 -3.00 -11.43
N GLU A 100 -4.68 -2.84 -11.24
CA GLU A 100 -3.72 -2.29 -12.19
C GLU A 100 -2.61 -3.31 -12.42
N THR A 101 -1.83 -3.18 -13.51
CA THR A 101 -0.72 -4.10 -13.79
C THR A 101 0.63 -3.46 -13.51
N VAL A 102 1.53 -4.25 -12.94
CA VAL A 102 2.93 -3.88 -12.73
C VAL A 102 3.80 -4.99 -13.33
N THR A 103 4.82 -4.59 -14.08
CA THR A 103 5.78 -5.50 -14.72
C THR A 103 7.17 -5.21 -14.21
N GLY A 104 7.96 -6.25 -13.93
CA GLY A 104 9.34 -6.09 -13.49
C GLY A 104 10.05 -7.42 -13.25
N PRO A 105 11.32 -7.38 -12.83
CA PRO A 105 12.10 -8.57 -12.50
C PRO A 105 11.43 -9.41 -11.41
N ASP A 106 11.28 -10.72 -11.62
CA ASP A 106 10.57 -11.62 -10.69
C ASP A 106 11.09 -11.54 -9.24
N ASN A 107 12.42 -11.45 -9.09
CA ASN A 107 13.11 -11.35 -7.79
C ASN A 107 12.73 -10.10 -6.97
N GLN A 108 12.24 -9.03 -7.61
CA GLN A 108 11.90 -7.76 -6.98
C GLN A 108 10.39 -7.45 -7.05
N LEU A 109 9.66 -8.13 -7.92
CA LEU A 109 8.30 -7.76 -8.29
C LEU A 109 7.32 -7.75 -7.11
N MET A 110 7.48 -8.65 -6.14
CA MET A 110 6.65 -8.68 -4.93
C MET A 110 6.79 -7.40 -4.11
N SER A 111 8.03 -6.94 -3.90
CA SER A 111 8.32 -5.69 -3.19
C SER A 111 7.82 -4.49 -4.00
N SER A 112 8.08 -4.47 -5.31
CA SER A 112 7.61 -3.39 -6.18
C SER A 112 6.08 -3.29 -6.19
N ALA A 113 5.37 -4.42 -6.23
CA ALA A 113 3.91 -4.46 -6.19
C ALA A 113 3.33 -3.88 -4.89
N VAL A 114 3.89 -4.23 -3.73
CA VAL A 114 3.47 -3.63 -2.44
C VAL A 114 3.75 -2.14 -2.44
N ASN A 115 4.92 -1.71 -2.91
CA ASN A 115 5.28 -0.31 -2.99
C ASN A 115 4.31 0.49 -3.88
N GLU A 116 3.89 -0.08 -5.01
CA GLU A 116 2.89 0.55 -5.89
C GLU A 116 1.55 0.77 -5.21
N VAL A 117 1.09 -0.14 -4.35
CA VAL A 117 -0.12 0.08 -3.54
C VAL A 117 0.10 1.24 -2.57
N LEU A 118 1.25 1.28 -1.88
CA LEU A 118 1.56 2.27 -0.83
C LEU A 118 1.81 3.69 -1.36
N LYS A 119 2.00 3.88 -2.67
CA LYS A 119 2.15 5.20 -3.31
C LYS A 119 0.86 6.01 -3.38
N GLN A 120 -0.31 5.44 -3.07
CA GLN A 120 -1.58 6.17 -3.17
C GLN A 120 -1.61 7.39 -2.24
N GLN A 121 -2.05 8.52 -2.79
CA GLN A 121 -2.05 9.82 -2.09
C GLN A 121 -2.86 9.82 -0.79
N ILE A 122 -3.87 8.95 -0.68
CA ILE A 122 -4.68 8.79 0.54
C ILE A 122 -3.86 8.40 1.78
N PHE A 123 -2.63 7.91 1.60
CA PHE A 123 -1.72 7.54 2.69
C PHE A 123 -0.75 8.65 3.10
N ALA A 124 -0.75 9.81 2.43
CA ALA A 124 0.23 10.86 2.66
C ALA A 124 0.23 11.41 4.10
N SER A 125 -0.91 11.39 4.80
CA SER A 125 -1.01 11.81 6.20
C SER A 125 -0.37 10.83 7.19
N LEU A 126 -0.21 9.56 6.79
CA LEU A 126 0.34 8.49 7.63
C LEU A 126 1.86 8.63 7.80
N GLY A 127 2.52 9.44 6.98
CA GLY A 127 3.97 9.64 7.04
C GLY A 127 4.74 8.33 6.91
N LEU A 128 4.29 7.43 6.03
CA LEU A 128 4.99 6.18 5.74
C LEU A 128 6.39 6.49 5.21
N VAL A 129 7.41 5.97 5.89
CA VAL A 129 8.83 6.08 5.49
C VAL A 129 9.34 4.79 4.85
N GLY A 130 8.55 3.72 4.90
CA GLY A 130 8.85 2.45 4.26
C GLY A 130 8.08 1.29 4.86
N TYR A 131 8.49 0.09 4.50
CA TYR A 131 7.97 -1.16 5.05
C TYR A 131 9.04 -2.25 4.98
N ARG A 132 8.85 -3.34 5.72
CA ARG A 132 9.64 -4.58 5.59
C ARG A 132 8.71 -5.73 5.25
N LEU A 133 9.13 -6.58 4.32
CA LEU A 133 8.38 -7.76 3.92
C LEU A 133 9.11 -9.01 4.39
N LYS A 134 8.41 -9.87 5.13
CA LYS A 134 8.91 -11.19 5.53
C LYS A 134 7.92 -12.26 5.07
N ILE A 135 8.44 -13.33 4.46
CA ILE A 135 7.60 -14.41 3.93
C ILE A 135 7.91 -15.69 4.70
N ASP A 136 6.88 -16.24 5.34
CA ASP A 136 6.88 -17.63 5.78
C ASP A 136 6.29 -18.49 4.67
N ARG A 137 7.15 -19.19 3.92
CA ARG A 137 6.73 -20.03 2.78
C ARG A 137 6.03 -21.32 3.21
N ASN A 138 6.31 -21.82 4.41
CA ASN A 138 5.69 -23.04 4.91
C ASN A 138 4.22 -22.79 5.26
N LEU A 139 3.95 -21.65 5.86
CA LEU A 139 2.60 -21.25 6.26
C LEU A 139 1.87 -20.45 5.16
N GLY A 140 2.60 -19.91 4.18
CA GLY A 140 2.05 -19.00 3.16
C GLY A 140 1.65 -17.65 3.77
N ILE A 141 2.41 -17.15 4.75
CA ILE A 141 2.11 -15.89 5.45
C ILE A 141 3.11 -14.82 4.99
N ALA A 142 2.61 -13.73 4.42
CA ALA A 142 3.39 -12.51 4.23
C ALA A 142 3.18 -11.56 5.41
N THR A 143 4.24 -11.19 6.11
CA THR A 143 4.21 -10.14 7.15
C THR A 143 4.71 -8.84 6.55
N VAL A 144 3.83 -7.84 6.46
CA VAL A 144 4.11 -6.48 6.02
C VAL A 144 4.24 -5.59 7.25
N ASP A 145 5.48 -5.26 7.58
CA ASP A 145 5.82 -4.42 8.73
C ASP A 145 5.99 -2.97 8.30
N LEU A 146 4.96 -2.15 8.54
CA LEU A 146 4.88 -0.75 8.15
C LEU A 146 5.77 0.11 9.05
N ARG A 147 6.37 1.14 8.46
CA ARG A 147 7.20 2.12 9.16
C ARG A 147 6.63 3.51 8.90
N ALA A 148 6.07 4.13 9.93
CA ALA A 148 5.65 5.52 9.91
C ALA A 148 6.66 6.39 10.68
N SER A 149 6.80 7.65 10.25
CA SER A 149 7.57 8.65 10.99
C SER A 149 6.93 8.92 12.36
N GLY A 150 7.76 9.12 13.39
CA GLY A 150 7.29 9.56 14.71
C GLY A 150 6.47 10.87 14.65
N ASN A 151 6.76 11.72 13.66
CA ASN A 151 6.13 13.02 13.43
C ASN A 151 4.99 12.96 12.39
N SER A 152 4.41 11.78 12.11
CA SER A 152 3.28 11.66 11.19
C SER A 152 2.06 12.46 11.67
N ARG A 153 1.31 13.04 10.72
CA ARG A 153 0.06 13.76 11.02
C ARG A 153 -1.05 12.84 11.52
N GLN A 154 -0.95 11.55 11.19
CA GLN A 154 -1.92 10.52 11.54
C GLN A 154 -1.19 9.22 11.88
N LYS A 155 -1.69 8.50 12.89
CA LYS A 155 -1.17 7.21 13.33
C LYS A 155 -1.85 6.05 12.59
N LEU A 156 -1.15 4.92 12.43
CA LEU A 156 -1.67 3.74 11.74
C LEU A 156 -2.83 3.05 12.48
N GLN A 157 -3.05 3.37 13.75
CA GLN A 157 -4.19 2.91 14.53
C GLN A 157 -5.47 3.72 14.23
N ASN A 158 -5.34 4.90 13.62
CA ASN A 158 -6.43 5.85 13.41
C ASN A 158 -6.77 5.98 11.92
N LEU A 159 -6.82 4.88 11.17
CA LEU A 159 -7.13 4.90 9.74
C LEU A 159 -8.61 5.18 9.50
N SER A 160 -8.90 6.05 8.53
CA SER A 160 -10.23 6.11 7.94
C SER A 160 -10.59 4.79 7.24
N SER A 161 -11.87 4.51 7.04
CA SER A 161 -12.31 3.31 6.31
C SER A 161 -11.70 3.21 4.90
N CYS A 162 -11.54 4.35 4.22
CA CYS A 162 -10.89 4.41 2.91
C CYS A 162 -9.42 3.97 2.97
N GLN A 163 -8.68 4.50 3.95
CA GLN A 163 -7.28 4.12 4.14
C GLN A 163 -7.15 2.67 4.59
N MET A 164 -8.05 2.18 5.43
CA MET A 164 -8.06 0.80 5.90
C MET A 164 -8.29 -0.18 4.74
N LEU A 165 -9.26 0.11 3.86
CA LEU A 165 -9.51 -0.67 2.64
C LEU A 165 -8.32 -0.60 1.68
N GLY A 166 -7.80 0.59 1.40
CA GLY A 166 -6.68 0.76 0.48
C GLY A 166 -5.38 0.13 0.97
N LEU A 167 -5.06 0.31 2.26
CA LEU A 167 -3.82 -0.17 2.86
C LEU A 167 -3.89 -1.67 3.10
N PHE A 168 -4.82 -2.13 3.94
CA PHE A 168 -4.87 -3.54 4.32
C PHE A 168 -5.51 -4.39 3.23
N GLY A 169 -6.64 -3.94 2.67
CA GLY A 169 -7.31 -4.64 1.58
C GLY A 169 -6.47 -4.67 0.31
N GLY A 170 -5.96 -3.51 -0.13
CA GLY A 170 -5.16 -3.40 -1.35
C GLY A 170 -3.86 -4.22 -1.30
N VAL A 171 -3.10 -4.11 -0.20
CA VAL A 171 -1.86 -4.90 -0.04
C VAL A 171 -2.16 -6.39 0.08
N ARG A 172 -3.19 -6.78 0.84
CA ARG A 172 -3.60 -8.18 0.97
C ARG A 172 -3.96 -8.77 -0.39
N GLN A 173 -4.87 -8.13 -1.12
CA GLN A 173 -5.34 -8.62 -2.41
C GLN A 173 -4.21 -8.69 -3.44
N THR A 174 -3.31 -7.70 -3.45
CA THR A 174 -2.10 -7.72 -4.30
C THR A 174 -1.25 -8.96 -4.03
N LEU A 175 -0.86 -9.19 -2.77
CA LEU A 175 0.04 -10.28 -2.41
C LEU A 175 -0.59 -11.68 -2.59
N THR A 176 -1.91 -11.81 -2.47
CA THR A 176 -2.61 -13.09 -2.66
C THR A 176 -3.06 -13.36 -4.10
N SER A 177 -2.99 -12.36 -5.00
CA SER A 177 -3.52 -12.50 -6.36
C SER A 177 -2.59 -13.25 -7.33
N TYR A 178 -1.31 -13.35 -7.00
CA TYR A 178 -0.32 -14.00 -7.85
C TYR A 178 0.09 -15.37 -7.27
N ALA A 179 -0.47 -16.43 -7.85
CA ALA A 179 -0.33 -17.80 -7.32
C ALA A 179 1.13 -18.28 -7.12
N PRO A 180 2.11 -17.94 -7.99
CA PRO A 180 3.50 -18.34 -7.79
C PRO A 180 4.15 -17.82 -6.49
N TRP A 181 3.63 -16.73 -5.90
CA TRP A 181 4.11 -16.26 -4.60
C TRP A 181 3.65 -17.14 -3.44
N GLN A 182 2.64 -17.99 -3.63
CA GLN A 182 2.13 -18.95 -2.65
C GLN A 182 1.68 -18.30 -1.32
N ILE A 183 1.26 -17.03 -1.37
CA ILE A 183 0.76 -16.30 -0.20
C ILE A 183 -0.73 -16.56 -0.03
N LYS A 184 -1.10 -17.05 1.15
CA LYS A 184 -2.48 -17.34 1.55
C LYS A 184 -3.04 -16.23 2.42
N THR A 185 -2.22 -15.69 3.32
CA THR A 185 -2.64 -14.65 4.26
C THR A 185 -1.57 -13.57 4.41
N VAL A 186 -2.02 -12.37 4.79
CA VAL A 186 -1.15 -11.22 5.01
C VAL A 186 -1.38 -10.68 6.41
N ARG A 187 -0.30 -10.61 7.19
CA ARG A 187 -0.26 -10.01 8.53
C ARG A 187 0.36 -8.61 8.45
N PHE A 188 -0.21 -7.67 9.19
CA PHE A 188 0.25 -6.28 9.22
C PHE A 188 0.77 -5.93 10.60
N THR A 189 2.00 -5.45 10.66
CA THR A 189 2.64 -4.99 11.89
C THR A 189 3.14 -3.56 11.74
N GLU A 190 3.34 -2.87 12.86
CA GLU A 190 4.10 -1.62 12.96
C GLU A 190 5.23 -1.84 13.97
N LEU A 191 6.47 -1.67 13.53
CA LEU A 191 7.66 -1.93 14.37
C LEU A 191 7.65 -3.34 15.01
N GLY A 192 7.06 -4.32 14.32
CA GLY A 192 6.91 -5.70 14.80
C GLY A 192 5.69 -5.96 15.70
N GLN A 193 4.86 -4.96 16.01
CA GLN A 193 3.62 -5.12 16.78
C GLN A 193 2.41 -5.27 15.85
N ASP A 194 1.49 -6.18 16.12
CA ASP A 194 0.31 -6.40 15.26
C ASP A 194 -0.63 -5.18 15.28
N ILE A 195 -1.02 -4.70 14.10
CA ILE A 195 -1.93 -3.56 13.98
C ILE A 195 -3.39 -4.02 14.15
N VAL A 196 -3.73 -5.19 13.58
CA VAL A 196 -5.12 -5.68 13.47
C VAL A 196 -5.59 -6.44 14.73
N SER A 197 -4.71 -6.73 15.71
CA SER A 197 -5.13 -7.31 16.99
C SER A 197 -5.52 -6.26 18.05
N THR A 198 -5.51 -4.96 17.71
CA THR A 198 -5.69 -3.87 18.68
C THR A 198 -7.11 -3.29 18.69
N VAL A 199 -8.02 -3.78 17.85
CA VAL A 199 -9.45 -3.50 18.01
C VAL A 199 -10.02 -4.57 18.95
N ARG A 200 -10.03 -4.29 20.26
CA ARG A 200 -10.90 -5.05 21.17
C ARG A 200 -12.34 -4.69 20.84
N GLU A 201 -13.14 -5.71 20.56
CA GLU A 201 -14.60 -5.64 20.50
C GLU A 201 -15.21 -5.06 21.78
#